data_AF-A0A843MBV2-F1
#
_entry.id   AF-A0A843MBV2-F1
#
_cell.length_a   1.000
_cell.length_b   1.000
_cell.length_c   1.000
_cell.angle_alpha   90.00
_cell.angle_beta   90.00
_cell.angle_gamma   90.00
#
_symmetry.space_group_name_H-M   'P 1'
#
loop_
_entity.id
_entity.type
_entity.pdbx_description
1 polymer ?
#
loop_
_entity_poly.entity_id
_entity_poly.type
_entity_poly.pdbx_seq_one_letter_code
_entity_poly.pdbx_strand_id
1 'polypeptide(L)'
;MIKMDSDIFDLIKKANETTLKKHGNEISLERAIFLSWWCDKGDCAFCYMSTQKDKIKDPTKARRNVHNIYAEAEMCKRLNWNIEFLSGGYKSFTTAEIKEIATTIKNITGDSVWLNTGITDELEEYGSEIKGITGAVEVANPELHQKVCPSKSLDKISNMLDVAGDLGFQKAITVILGLGETLD
;
A
#
# COMPACT_ATOMS: atom_id res chain seq x y z
N MET A 1 10.01 -13.76 -29.18
CA MET A 1 10.21 -12.36 -29.61
C MET A 1 8.84 -11.71 -29.69
N ILE A 2 8.50 -10.84 -28.74
CA ILE A 2 7.30 -10.00 -28.87
C ILE A 2 7.61 -9.04 -30.01
N LYS A 3 6.82 -9.10 -31.10
CA LYS A 3 6.86 -8.05 -32.13
C LYS A 3 6.52 -6.75 -31.39
N MET A 4 7.45 -5.80 -31.35
CA MET A 4 7.12 -4.43 -30.97
C MET A 4 6.25 -3.87 -32.10
N ASP A 5 4.95 -4.11 -31.99
CA ASP A 5 3.96 -3.55 -32.90
C ASP A 5 3.94 -2.03 -32.75
N SER A 6 3.78 -1.33 -33.87
CA SER A 6 3.42 0.09 -33.93
C SER A 6 2.34 0.49 -32.92
N ASP A 7 1.50 -0.48 -32.57
CA ASP A 7 0.35 -0.37 -31.69
C ASP A 7 0.71 0.05 -30.25
N ILE A 8 1.90 -0.29 -29.73
CA ILE A 8 2.24 0.11 -28.34
C ILE A 8 2.47 1.61 -28.21
N PHE A 9 3.09 2.24 -29.21
CA PHE A 9 3.32 3.69 -29.20
C PHE A 9 2.00 4.45 -29.34
N ASP A 10 1.08 3.94 -30.16
CA ASP A 10 -0.26 4.51 -30.29
C ASP A 10 -1.07 4.37 -28.98
N LEU A 11 -0.95 3.23 -28.29
CA LEU A 11 -1.55 3.04 -26.96
C LEU A 11 -0.96 4.00 -25.92
N ILE A 12 0.37 4.17 -25.87
CA ILE A 12 1.03 5.12 -24.97
C ILE A 12 0.56 6.54 -25.26
N LYS A 13 0.46 6.93 -26.53
CA LYS A 13 -0.02 8.26 -26.93
C LYS A 13 -1.46 8.50 -26.48
N LYS A 14 -2.36 7.53 -26.73
CA LYS A 14 -3.75 7.60 -26.30
C LYS A 14 -3.89 7.68 -24.77
N ALA A 15 -3.07 6.92 -24.04
CA ALA A 15 -3.00 7.00 -22.58
C ALA A 15 -2.57 8.41 -22.12
N ASN A 16 -1.51 8.96 -22.72
CA ASN A 16 -1.06 10.32 -22.41
C ASN A 16 -2.12 11.40 -22.70
N GLU A 17 -2.78 11.34 -23.86
CA GLU A 17 -3.87 12.26 -24.20
C GLU A 17 -5.02 12.18 -23.19
N THR A 18 -5.37 10.98 -22.75
CA THR A 18 -6.40 10.76 -21.72
C THR A 18 -5.97 11.34 -20.38
N THR A 19 -4.72 11.12 -19.97
CA THR A 19 -4.16 11.64 -18.72
C THR A 19 -4.15 13.16 -18.71
N LEU A 20 -3.60 13.81 -19.75
CA LEU A 20 -3.55 15.27 -19.84
C LEU A 20 -4.94 15.91 -19.85
N LYS A 21 -5.91 15.28 -20.53
CA LYS A 21 -7.29 15.77 -20.58
C LYS A 21 -8.00 15.69 -19.22
N LYS A 22 -7.73 14.64 -18.43
CA LYS A 22 -8.43 14.40 -17.15
C LYS A 22 -7.71 14.98 -15.93
N HIS A 23 -6.39 14.97 -15.94
CA HIS A 23 -5.54 15.27 -14.78
C HIS A 23 -4.61 16.47 -15.01
N GLY A 24 -4.54 16.99 -16.25
CA GLY A 24 -3.65 18.11 -16.59
C GLY A 24 -2.19 17.68 -16.71
N ASN A 25 -1.31 18.68 -16.62
CA ASN A 25 0.15 18.55 -16.71
C ASN A 25 0.80 18.73 -15.32
N GLU A 26 0.14 18.23 -14.28
CA GLU A 26 0.67 18.28 -12.92
C GLU A 26 1.01 16.88 -12.45
N ILE A 27 2.12 16.77 -11.71
CA ILE A 27 2.58 15.52 -11.12
C ILE A 27 2.74 15.78 -9.63
N SER A 28 2.12 14.93 -8.82
CA SER A 28 2.32 14.91 -7.37
C SER A 28 3.62 14.18 -7.03
N LEU A 29 4.35 14.70 -6.04
CA LEU A 29 5.43 13.97 -5.39
C LEU A 29 4.92 13.41 -4.08
N GLU A 30 4.95 12.09 -3.98
CA GLU A 30 4.32 11.35 -2.90
C GLU A 30 5.33 10.46 -2.19
N ARG A 31 5.22 10.42 -0.87
CA ARG A 31 6.07 9.62 0.00
C ARG A 31 5.26 8.49 0.63
N ALA A 32 5.75 7.27 0.45
CA ALA A 32 5.34 6.13 1.29
C ALA A 32 6.25 6.05 2.53
N ILE A 33 5.65 6.15 3.71
CA ILE A 33 6.32 5.91 4.99
C ILE A 33 6.13 4.43 5.34
N PHE A 34 7.23 3.70 5.35
CA PHE A 34 7.26 2.34 5.89
C PHE A 34 7.28 2.39 7.41
N LEU A 35 6.50 1.54 8.09
CA LEU A 35 6.44 1.40 9.54
C LEU A 35 7.40 0.33 10.04
N SER A 36 7.54 -0.76 9.30
CA SER A 36 8.37 -1.91 9.65
C SER A 36 8.78 -2.69 8.40
N TRP A 37 9.90 -3.41 8.50
CA TRP A 37 10.35 -4.39 7.49
C TRP A 37 10.16 -5.85 7.93
N TRP A 38 9.36 -6.10 8.97
CA TRP A 38 8.89 -7.42 9.36
C TRP A 38 7.42 -7.61 8.99
N CYS A 39 7.01 -8.87 8.79
CA CYS A 39 5.63 -9.24 8.43
C CYS A 39 5.27 -10.60 9.03
N ASP A 40 4.14 -10.68 9.74
CA ASP A 40 3.65 -11.93 10.36
C ASP A 40 3.30 -13.03 9.35
N LYS A 41 2.86 -12.68 8.13
CA LYS A 41 2.62 -13.68 7.09
C LYS A 41 3.94 -14.24 6.58
N GLY A 42 4.77 -13.35 6.01
CA GLY A 42 6.15 -13.61 5.60
C GLY A 42 6.33 -14.83 4.71
N ASP A 43 5.34 -15.13 3.88
CA ASP A 43 5.30 -16.30 2.99
C ASP A 43 5.00 -15.91 1.53
N CYS A 44 4.92 -14.61 1.23
CA CYS A 44 4.74 -14.14 -0.14
C CYS A 44 6.05 -14.35 -0.92
N ALA A 45 5.98 -15.05 -2.05
CA ALA A 45 7.14 -15.53 -2.80
C ALA A 45 8.02 -14.40 -3.37
N PHE A 46 7.44 -13.23 -3.66
CA PHE A 46 8.14 -12.07 -4.21
C PHE A 46 8.60 -11.07 -3.15
N CYS A 47 8.11 -11.17 -1.91
CA CYS A 47 8.27 -10.11 -0.93
C CYS A 47 9.60 -10.21 -0.18
N TYR A 48 10.36 -9.12 -0.15
CA TYR A 48 11.59 -9.04 0.64
C TYR A 48 11.35 -9.37 2.11
N MET A 49 10.25 -8.90 2.72
CA MET A 49 9.95 -9.17 4.14
C MET A 49 9.81 -10.67 4.45
N SER A 50 9.33 -11.48 3.49
CA SER A 50 9.30 -12.94 3.61
C SER A 50 10.70 -13.53 3.79
N THR A 51 11.69 -12.98 3.08
CA THR A 51 13.10 -13.41 3.20
C THR A 51 13.77 -13.01 4.53
N GLN A 52 13.09 -12.15 5.32
CA GLN A 52 13.59 -11.62 6.58
C GLN A 52 12.89 -12.20 7.81
N LYS A 53 11.67 -12.74 7.65
CA LYS A 53 10.84 -13.21 8.77
C LYS A 53 11.60 -14.12 9.74
N ASP A 54 12.27 -15.16 9.22
CA ASP A 54 13.01 -16.12 10.06
C ASP A 54 14.36 -15.58 10.57
N LYS A 55 14.87 -14.48 9.99
CA LYS A 55 16.11 -13.82 10.41
C LYS A 55 15.87 -12.84 11.57
N ILE A 56 14.67 -12.30 11.67
CA ILE A 56 14.26 -11.34 12.70
C ILE A 56 13.65 -12.11 13.86
N LYS A 57 14.45 -12.41 14.88
CA LYS A 57 13.99 -13.12 16.09
C LYS A 57 13.03 -12.30 16.95
N ASP A 58 13.19 -10.99 16.91
CA ASP A 58 12.39 -10.02 17.68
C ASP A 58 11.77 -9.01 16.70
N PRO A 59 10.49 -9.15 16.34
CA PRO A 59 9.79 -8.26 15.42
C PRO A 59 9.86 -6.78 15.81
N THR A 60 9.99 -6.48 17.10
CA THR A 60 10.03 -5.08 17.57
C THR A 60 11.26 -4.34 17.08
N LYS A 61 12.37 -5.06 16.85
CA LYS A 61 13.62 -4.50 16.29
C LYS A 61 13.53 -4.17 14.81
N ALA A 62 12.50 -4.67 14.14
CA ALA A 62 12.22 -4.36 12.75
C ALA A 62 11.20 -3.24 12.57
N ARG A 63 10.69 -2.68 13.68
CA ARG A 63 9.84 -1.50 13.68
C ARG A 63 10.72 -0.26 13.59
N ARG A 64 10.28 0.73 12.83
CA ARG A 64 10.88 2.06 12.88
C ARG A 64 10.51 2.73 14.19
N ASN A 65 11.45 3.51 14.71
CA ASN A 65 11.17 4.43 15.81
C ASN A 65 10.14 5.48 15.35
N VAL A 66 9.08 5.67 16.12
CA VAL A 66 7.99 6.62 15.83
C VAL A 66 8.49 8.06 15.69
N HIS A 67 9.50 8.47 16.46
CA HIS A 67 10.09 9.80 16.33
C HIS A 67 10.78 9.99 14.98
N ASN A 68 11.36 8.94 14.39
CA ASN A 68 11.94 9.02 13.05
C ASN A 68 10.85 9.11 11.97
N ILE A 69 9.69 8.49 12.18
CA ILE A 69 8.52 8.63 11.30
C ILE A 69 8.02 10.08 11.35
N TYR A 70 7.90 10.67 12.54
CA TYR A 70 7.44 12.05 12.69
C TYR A 70 8.44 13.07 12.14
N ALA A 71 9.74 12.82 12.30
CA ALA A 71 10.78 13.63 11.66
C ALA A 71 10.67 13.58 10.13
N GLU A 72 10.40 12.40 9.54
CA GLU A 72 10.15 12.28 8.11
C GLU A 72 8.89 13.02 7.66
N ALA A 73 7.81 12.99 8.44
CA ALA A 73 6.60 13.75 8.16
C ALA A 73 6.83 15.26 8.17
N GLU A 74 7.58 15.76 9.16
CA GLU A 74 7.95 17.16 9.24
C GLU A 74 8.83 17.59 8.04
N MET A 75 9.75 16.72 7.60
CA MET A 75 10.54 16.97 6.39
C MET A 75 9.65 17.03 5.14
N CYS A 76 8.72 16.07 4.97
CA CYS A 76 7.81 16.05 3.83
C CYS A 76 6.98 17.34 3.76
N LYS A 77 6.42 17.79 4.89
CA LYS A 77 5.72 19.08 4.98
C LYS A 77 6.57 20.25 4.49
N ARG A 78 7.82 20.35 4.95
CA ARG A 78 8.74 21.45 4.59
C ARG A 78 9.14 21.43 3.11
N LEU A 79 9.16 20.26 2.50
CA LEU A 79 9.44 20.06 1.08
C LEU A 79 8.18 20.16 0.20
N ASN A 80 7.01 20.39 0.81
CA ASN A 80 5.72 20.34 0.13
C ASN A 80 5.48 19.00 -0.60
N TRP A 81 5.91 17.91 0.04
CA TRP A 81 5.67 16.54 -0.42
C TRP A 81 4.49 15.94 0.33
N ASN A 82 3.60 15.28 -0.41
CA ASN A 82 2.48 14.56 0.16
C ASN A 82 2.97 13.23 0.78
N ILE A 83 2.37 12.81 1.89
CA ILE A 83 2.56 11.45 2.40
C ILE A 83 1.35 10.65 1.98
N GLU A 84 1.51 9.82 0.95
CA GLU A 84 0.39 9.06 0.41
C GLU A 84 0.11 7.83 1.27
N PHE A 85 1.14 7.04 1.63
CA PHE A 85 0.92 5.74 2.27
C PHE A 85 1.62 5.59 3.62
N LEU A 86 0.90 5.01 4.59
CA LEU A 86 1.48 4.25 5.68
C LEU A 86 1.53 2.78 5.30
N SER A 87 2.75 2.27 5.11
CA SER A 87 2.98 0.91 4.64
C SER A 87 3.70 0.05 5.69
N GLY A 88 3.37 -1.23 5.79
CA GLY A 88 4.05 -2.12 6.71
C GLY A 88 3.62 -3.57 6.55
N GLY A 89 4.39 -4.49 7.13
CA GLY A 89 3.98 -5.88 7.22
C GLY A 89 2.90 -6.10 8.29
N TYR A 90 2.24 -7.25 8.18
CA TYR A 90 1.17 -7.66 9.07
C TYR A 90 1.64 -7.75 10.53
N LYS A 91 0.81 -7.24 11.45
CA LYS A 91 0.99 -7.27 12.91
C LYS A 91 2.31 -6.67 13.44
N SER A 92 3.00 -5.85 12.63
CA SER A 92 4.20 -5.15 13.10
C SER A 92 3.88 -4.01 14.07
N PHE A 93 2.69 -3.43 13.92
CA PHE A 93 2.09 -2.42 14.80
C PHE A 93 0.64 -2.84 15.03
N THR A 94 0.11 -2.51 16.20
CA THR A 94 -1.32 -2.64 16.52
C THR A 94 -2.13 -1.54 15.82
N THR A 95 -3.43 -1.77 15.67
CA THR A 95 -4.38 -0.78 15.11
C THR A 95 -4.32 0.55 15.87
N ALA A 96 -4.27 0.52 17.21
CA ALA A 96 -4.14 1.71 18.04
C ALA A 96 -2.84 2.49 17.78
N GLU A 97 -1.71 1.80 17.65
CA GLU A 97 -0.43 2.44 17.35
C GLU A 97 -0.41 3.05 15.93
N ILE A 98 -1.00 2.35 14.94
CA ILE A 98 -1.12 2.88 13.57
C ILE A 98 -1.99 4.15 13.57
N LYS A 99 -3.12 4.12 14.28
CA LYS A 99 -4.02 5.27 14.43
C LYS A 99 -3.30 6.47 15.06
N GLU A 100 -2.52 6.26 16.12
CA GLU A 100 -1.75 7.32 16.75
C GLU A 100 -0.72 7.94 15.79
N ILE A 101 -0.02 7.09 15.03
CA ILE A 101 0.95 7.53 14.03
C ILE A 101 0.27 8.34 12.92
N ALA A 102 -0.82 7.83 12.36
CA ALA A 102 -1.59 8.52 11.31
C ALA A 102 -2.15 9.86 11.79
N THR A 103 -2.70 9.89 13.01
CA THR A 103 -3.20 11.12 13.64
C THR A 103 -2.09 12.15 13.79
N THR A 104 -0.92 11.72 14.26
CA THR A 104 0.23 12.62 14.43
C THR A 104 0.74 13.14 13.09
N ILE A 105 0.82 12.29 12.06
CA ILE A 105 1.20 12.70 10.70
C ILE A 105 0.20 13.71 10.14
N LYS A 106 -1.11 13.49 10.32
CA LYS A 106 -2.13 14.45 9.91
C LYS A 106 -2.00 15.78 10.65
N ASN A 107 -1.70 15.77 11.94
CA ASN A 107 -1.46 17.00 12.69
C ASN A 107 -0.22 17.77 12.20
N ILE A 108 0.82 17.04 11.77
CA ILE A 108 2.03 17.64 11.20
C ILE A 108 1.73 18.21 9.82
N THR A 109 1.23 17.39 8.90
CA THR A 109 1.13 17.70 7.47
C THR A 109 -0.13 18.48 7.10
N GLY A 110 -1.22 18.31 7.86
CA GLY A 110 -2.56 18.80 7.54
C GLY A 110 -3.41 17.77 6.79
N ASP A 111 -2.81 16.69 6.27
CA ASP A 111 -3.46 15.75 5.37
C ASP A 111 -3.56 14.33 5.95
N SER A 112 -4.60 13.60 5.53
CA SER A 112 -4.79 12.19 5.88
C SER A 112 -4.03 11.27 4.93
N VAL A 113 -3.71 10.07 5.42
CA VAL A 113 -2.87 9.09 4.71
C VAL A 113 -3.67 7.85 4.29
N TRP A 114 -3.18 7.13 3.30
CA TRP A 114 -3.69 5.81 2.94
C TRP A 114 -3.06 4.72 3.80
N LEU A 115 -3.88 3.72 4.15
CA LEU A 115 -3.44 2.55 4.90
C LEU A 115 -3.09 1.39 3.96
N ASN A 116 -1.86 0.90 4.06
CA ASN A 116 -1.35 -0.26 3.33
C ASN A 116 -0.55 -1.20 4.27
N THR A 117 -1.23 -1.74 5.29
CA THR A 117 -0.63 -2.58 6.34
C THR A 117 -1.12 -4.02 6.34
N GLY A 118 -1.82 -4.42 5.26
CA GLY A 118 -2.44 -5.74 5.11
C GLY A 118 -3.91 -5.77 5.48
N ILE A 119 -4.49 -6.97 5.45
CA ILE A 119 -5.89 -7.24 5.78
C ILE A 119 -6.13 -6.99 7.27
N THR A 120 -7.15 -6.19 7.59
CA THR A 120 -7.65 -5.95 8.94
C THR A 120 -9.18 -5.98 8.98
N ASP A 121 -9.73 -6.38 10.13
CA ASP A 121 -11.16 -6.36 10.43
C ASP A 121 -11.49 -5.25 11.46
N GLU A 122 -10.54 -4.35 11.75
CA GLU A 122 -10.66 -3.27 12.74
C GLU A 122 -10.71 -1.88 12.06
N LEU A 123 -11.43 -1.76 10.93
CA LEU A 123 -11.44 -0.51 10.15
C LEU A 123 -12.21 0.62 10.85
N GLU A 124 -13.20 0.27 11.66
CA GLU A 124 -14.05 1.17 12.45
C GLU A 124 -13.26 1.93 13.52
N GLU A 125 -12.08 1.43 13.89
CA GLU A 125 -11.20 2.12 14.81
C GLU A 125 -10.56 3.36 14.17
N TYR A 126 -10.45 3.43 12.85
CA TYR A 126 -9.88 4.58 12.16
C TYR A 126 -10.92 5.67 11.93
N GLY A 127 -10.47 6.91 11.98
CA GLY A 127 -11.26 8.09 11.67
C GLY A 127 -10.66 8.89 10.52
N SER A 128 -10.79 10.21 10.63
CA SER A 128 -10.37 11.15 9.59
C SER A 128 -8.86 11.20 9.33
N GLU A 129 -8.04 10.55 10.15
CA GLU A 129 -6.60 10.38 9.95
C GLU A 129 -6.27 9.45 8.78
N ILE A 130 -7.19 8.56 8.41
CA ILE A 130 -7.08 7.69 7.23
C ILE A 130 -7.97 8.22 6.11
N LYS A 131 -7.38 8.40 4.92
CA LYS A 131 -8.07 8.81 3.69
C LYS A 131 -8.69 7.62 2.97
N GLY A 132 -7.96 6.51 2.93
CA GLY A 132 -8.34 5.35 2.14
C GLY A 132 -7.58 4.09 2.53
N ILE A 133 -8.12 2.96 2.10
CA ILE A 133 -7.62 1.62 2.39
C ILE A 133 -7.12 0.98 1.10
N THR A 134 -5.94 0.37 1.16
CA THR A 134 -5.32 -0.33 0.03
C THR A 134 -5.39 -1.84 0.22
N GLY A 135 -6.03 -2.54 -0.70
CA GLY A 135 -6.05 -4.00 -0.77
C GLY A 135 -4.95 -4.52 -1.69
N ALA A 136 -3.94 -5.19 -1.13
CA ALA A 136 -2.87 -5.80 -1.93
C ALA A 136 -3.33 -7.13 -2.54
N VAL A 137 -3.97 -7.05 -3.71
CA VAL A 137 -4.48 -8.19 -4.49
C VAL A 137 -3.34 -8.96 -5.15
N GLU A 138 -2.28 -8.27 -5.56
CA GLU A 138 -1.06 -8.80 -6.21
C GLU A 138 -1.30 -9.46 -7.56
N VAL A 139 -2.19 -10.45 -7.66
CA VAL A 139 -2.58 -11.13 -8.91
C VAL A 139 -4.03 -11.62 -8.82
N ALA A 140 -4.81 -11.40 -9.88
CA ALA A 140 -6.24 -11.72 -9.89
C ALA A 140 -6.54 -13.22 -10.07
N ASN A 141 -5.65 -13.97 -10.72
CA ASN A 141 -5.80 -15.42 -10.88
C ASN A 141 -5.69 -16.13 -9.51
N PRO A 142 -6.74 -16.80 -9.02
CA PRO A 142 -6.75 -17.36 -7.66
C PRO A 142 -5.73 -18.47 -7.43
N GLU A 143 -5.46 -19.30 -8.45
CA GLU A 143 -4.49 -20.40 -8.35
C GLU A 143 -3.06 -19.86 -8.24
N LEU A 144 -2.72 -18.89 -9.09
CA LEU A 144 -1.43 -18.20 -9.02
C LEU A 144 -1.31 -17.41 -7.71
N HIS A 145 -2.38 -16.74 -7.29
CA HIS A 145 -2.43 -16.01 -6.02
C HIS A 145 -2.12 -16.92 -4.83
N GLN A 146 -2.76 -18.08 -4.74
CA GLN A 146 -2.52 -19.05 -3.67
C GLN A 146 -1.07 -19.53 -3.66
N LYS A 147 -0.44 -19.68 -4.83
CA LYS A 147 0.97 -20.05 -4.95
C LYS A 147 1.91 -18.93 -4.49
N VAL A 148 1.66 -17.68 -4.87
CA VAL A 148 2.58 -16.57 -4.59
C VAL A 148 2.32 -15.88 -3.25
N CYS A 149 1.10 -15.97 -2.72
CA CYS A 149 0.61 -15.30 -1.51
C CYS A 149 -0.29 -16.24 -0.66
N PRO A 150 0.20 -17.40 -0.21
CA PRO A 150 -0.65 -18.45 0.36
C PRO A 150 -1.46 -18.03 1.59
N SER A 151 -0.93 -17.13 2.43
CA SER A 151 -1.64 -16.63 3.62
C SER A 151 -2.43 -15.33 3.43
N LYS A 152 -2.54 -14.80 2.21
CA LYS A 152 -3.41 -13.66 1.88
C LYS A 152 -4.66 -14.21 1.18
N SER A 153 -5.84 -13.90 1.68
CA SER A 153 -7.10 -14.36 1.06
C SER A 153 -7.68 -13.23 0.22
N LEU A 154 -7.98 -13.51 -1.05
CA LEU A 154 -8.65 -12.57 -1.94
C LEU A 154 -10.03 -12.18 -1.41
N ASP A 155 -10.79 -13.15 -0.89
CA ASP A 155 -12.11 -12.90 -0.29
C ASP A 155 -12.02 -11.94 0.91
N LYS A 156 -11.01 -12.13 1.76
CA LYS A 156 -10.79 -11.22 2.89
C LYS A 156 -10.37 -9.82 2.45
N ILE A 157 -9.57 -9.70 1.38
CA ILE A 157 -9.22 -8.41 0.79
C ILE A 157 -10.48 -7.72 0.24
N SER A 158 -11.32 -8.47 -0.49
CA SER A 158 -12.59 -7.95 -1.03
C SER A 158 -13.49 -7.46 0.11
N ASN A 159 -13.72 -8.29 1.13
CA ASN A 159 -14.55 -7.94 2.27
C ASN A 159 -14.02 -6.70 3.01
N MET A 160 -12.71 -6.62 3.24
CA MET A 160 -12.09 -5.44 3.85
C MET A 160 -12.33 -4.18 3.02
N LEU A 161 -12.22 -4.26 1.70
CA LEU A 161 -12.49 -3.12 0.81
C LEU A 161 -13.98 -2.76 0.76
N ASP A 162 -14.89 -3.72 0.86
CA ASP A 162 -16.32 -3.44 0.93
C ASP A 162 -16.66 -2.69 2.23
N VAL A 163 -16.20 -3.19 3.38
CA VAL A 163 -16.33 -2.51 4.69
C VAL A 163 -15.69 -1.12 4.66
N ALA A 164 -14.51 -0.97 4.05
CA ALA A 164 -13.87 0.34 3.90
C ALA A 164 -14.77 1.34 3.14
N GLY A 165 -15.45 0.88 2.10
CA GLY A 165 -16.40 1.69 1.33
C GLY A 165 -17.63 2.08 2.15
N ASP A 166 -18.20 1.15 2.92
CA ASP A 166 -19.36 1.39 3.78
C ASP A 166 -19.04 2.42 4.88
N LEU A 167 -17.80 2.44 5.37
CA LEU A 167 -17.28 3.43 6.33
C LEU A 167 -16.90 4.77 5.70
N GLY A 168 -16.97 4.90 4.38
CA GLY A 168 -16.68 6.13 3.64
C GLY A 168 -15.21 6.37 3.30
N PHE A 169 -14.34 5.37 3.49
CA PHE A 169 -12.95 5.45 3.05
C PHE A 169 -12.83 5.31 1.52
N GLN A 170 -11.81 5.94 0.95
CA GLN A 170 -11.42 5.68 -0.43
C GLN A 170 -10.80 4.28 -0.55
N LYS A 171 -10.87 3.68 -1.74
CA LYS A 171 -10.45 2.30 -1.99
C LYS A 171 -9.41 2.26 -3.09
N ALA A 172 -8.34 1.51 -2.85
CA ALA A 172 -7.31 1.23 -3.83
C ALA A 172 -6.96 -0.26 -3.81
N ILE A 173 -6.43 -0.76 -4.93
CA ILE A 173 -5.86 -2.10 -5.01
C ILE A 173 -4.44 -2.02 -5.57
N THR A 174 -3.61 -2.98 -5.18
CA THR A 174 -2.28 -3.18 -5.76
C THR A 174 -2.26 -4.48 -6.55
N VAL A 175 -1.71 -4.42 -7.76
CA VAL A 175 -1.45 -5.57 -8.64
C VAL A 175 0.01 -5.51 -9.07
N ILE A 176 0.69 -6.66 -9.09
CA ILE A 176 2.07 -6.81 -9.53
C ILE A 176 2.06 -7.53 -10.88
N LEU A 177 2.70 -6.92 -11.87
CA LEU A 177 2.95 -7.53 -13.17
C LEU A 177 4.31 -8.25 -13.14
N GLY A 178 4.38 -9.43 -13.72
CA GLY A 178 5.57 -10.28 -13.81
C GLY A 178 5.66 -11.37 -12.74
N LEU A 179 4.55 -11.79 -12.13
CA LEU A 179 4.49 -12.90 -11.17
C LEU A 179 4.28 -14.27 -11.84
N GLY A 180 4.19 -14.30 -13.16
CA GLY A 180 3.92 -15.51 -13.95
C GLY A 180 2.47 -15.59 -14.45
N GLU A 181 1.76 -14.45 -14.42
CA GLU A 181 0.45 -14.29 -15.01
C GLU A 181 0.48 -14.43 -16.54
N THR A 182 -0.67 -14.81 -17.11
CA THR A 182 -0.91 -14.86 -18.55
C THR A 182 -1.61 -13.59 -19.03
N LEU A 183 -1.78 -13.44 -20.35
CA LEU A 183 -2.57 -12.33 -20.91
C LEU A 183 -4.07 -12.48 -20.62
N ASP A 184 -4.55 -13.71 -20.44
CA ASP A 184 -5.87 -14.07 -19.91
C ASP A 184 -5.88 -13.96 -18.38
#